data_AF-A0A843S1L1-F1
#
_entry.id   AF-A0A843S1L1-F1
#
_cell.length_a   1.000
_cell.length_b   1.000
_cell.length_c   1.000
_cell.angle_alpha   90.00
_cell.angle_beta   90.00
_cell.angle_gamma   90.00
#
_symmetry.space_group_name_H-M   'P 1'
#
loop_
_entity.id
_entity.type
_entity.pdbx_description
1 polymer ?
#
loop_
_entity_poly.entity_id
_entity_poly.type
_entity_poly.pdbx_seq_one_letter_code
_entity_poly.pdbx_strand_id
1 'polypeptide(L)'
;MTYTIEVLLRGETTALAETATLAGTQPEAWTEADAAAMVRTMLLAIDRAQNPDRVEEPPITLRGFNWVVTPHDGGMLIAIETHSAAVVAGPFEIAQAELERLLTRAMSRDQPSPTVH
;
A
#
# COMPACT_ATOMS: atom_id res chain seq x y z
N MET A 1 -3.60 3.74 13.63
CA MET A 1 -4.39 2.49 13.63
C MET A 1 -3.51 1.30 13.30
N THR A 2 -3.93 0.08 13.66
CA THR A 2 -3.25 -1.17 13.33
C THR A 2 -4.10 -1.98 12.34
N TYR A 3 -3.46 -2.62 11.36
CA TYR A 3 -4.12 -3.39 10.31
C TYR A 3 -3.19 -4.53 9.84
N THR A 4 -3.79 -5.50 9.16
CA THR A 4 -3.05 -6.61 8.56
C THR A 4 -2.63 -6.27 7.14
N ILE A 5 -1.40 -6.66 6.79
CA ILE A 5 -0.89 -6.69 5.43
C ILE A 5 -0.59 -8.15 5.09
N GLU A 6 -1.10 -8.62 3.95
CA GLU A 6 -0.84 -9.96 3.44
C GLU A 6 -0.05 -9.86 2.13
N VAL A 7 1.13 -10.47 2.08
CA VAL A 7 2.04 -10.44 0.94
C VAL A 7 2.13 -11.84 0.34
N LEU A 8 1.86 -11.96 -0.96
CA LEU A 8 2.10 -13.17 -1.74
C LEU A 8 3.21 -12.92 -2.77
N LEU A 9 4.36 -13.57 -2.58
CA LEU A 9 5.45 -13.52 -3.54
C LEU A 9 5.13 -14.37 -4.78
N ARG A 10 5.55 -13.91 -5.96
CA ARG A 10 5.37 -14.67 -7.21
C ARG A 10 6.10 -16.00 -7.10
N GLY A 11 5.37 -17.08 -7.38
CA GLY A 11 5.89 -18.44 -7.32
C GLY A 11 5.64 -19.14 -5.99
N GLU A 12 5.24 -18.40 -4.96
CA GLU A 12 4.81 -18.97 -3.68
C GLU A 12 3.30 -19.26 -3.68
N THR A 13 2.89 -20.20 -2.84
CA THR A 13 1.46 -20.55 -2.65
C THR A 13 0.89 -20.05 -1.33
N THR A 14 1.74 -19.50 -0.46
CA THR A 14 1.39 -19.10 0.91
C THR A 14 1.66 -17.61 1.08
N ALA A 15 0.65 -16.88 1.54
CA ALA A 15 0.82 -15.47 1.89
C ALA A 15 1.50 -15.31 3.25
N LEU A 16 2.38 -14.33 3.35
CA LEU A 16 2.98 -13.86 4.59
C LEU A 16 2.13 -12.73 5.15
N ALA A 17 1.64 -12.90 6.37
CA ALA A 17 0.89 -11.87 7.07
C ALA A 17 1.81 -11.11 8.02
N GLU A 18 1.77 -9.78 7.97
CA GLU A 18 2.38 -8.91 8.96
C GLU A 18 1.38 -7.87 9.49
N THR A 19 1.59 -7.46 10.72
CA THR A 19 0.81 -6.40 11.35
C THR A 19 1.53 -5.08 11.16
N ALA A 20 0.84 -4.12 10.54
CA ALA A 20 1.36 -2.78 10.32
C ALA A 20 0.61 -1.74 11.16
N THR A 21 1.27 -0.63 11.44
CA THR A 21 0.68 0.50 12.15
C THR A 21 0.88 1.77 11.35
N LEU A 22 -0.22 2.46 11.05
CA LEU A 22 -0.19 3.80 10.48
C LEU A 22 -0.45 4.80 11.61
N ALA A 23 0.53 5.65 11.90
CA ALA A 23 0.37 6.75 12.85
C ALA A 23 -0.55 7.81 12.25
N GLY A 24 -1.59 8.22 12.98
CA GLY A 24 -2.54 9.23 12.51
C GLY A 24 -4.00 8.87 12.77
N THR A 25 -4.88 9.45 11.94
CA THR A 25 -6.34 9.40 12.01
C THR A 25 -6.92 8.06 11.54
N GLN A 26 -8.17 7.81 11.92
CA GLN A 26 -8.95 6.67 11.40
C GLN A 26 -9.10 6.78 9.87
N PRO A 27 -9.33 5.66 9.15
CA PRO A 27 -9.42 5.67 7.68
C PRO A 27 -10.36 6.71 7.09
N GLU A 28 -11.52 6.92 7.72
CA GLU A 28 -12.51 7.95 7.39
C GLU A 28 -11.98 9.39 7.34
N ALA A 29 -10.85 9.66 7.99
CA ALA A 29 -10.22 10.97 8.10
C ALA A 29 -8.80 10.98 7.51
N TRP A 30 -8.48 10.03 6.61
CA TRP A 30 -7.20 10.00 5.93
C TRP A 30 -7.03 11.16 4.95
N THR A 31 -5.80 11.65 4.90
CA THR A 31 -5.32 12.59 3.90
C THR A 31 -4.57 11.88 2.78
N GLU A 32 -4.18 12.63 1.76
CA GLU A 32 -3.33 12.12 0.67
C GLU A 32 -1.95 11.66 1.20
N ALA A 33 -1.46 12.26 2.30
CA ALA A 33 -0.21 11.85 2.94
C ALA A 33 -0.35 10.51 3.68
N ASP A 34 -1.49 10.28 4.34
CA ASP A 34 -1.78 9.02 5.02
C ASP A 34 -1.93 7.88 4.00
N ALA A 35 -2.63 8.14 2.90
CA ALA A 35 -2.74 7.19 1.79
C ALA A 35 -1.36 6.88 1.16
N ALA A 36 -0.50 7.88 0.99
CA ALA A 36 0.88 7.66 0.51
C ALA A 36 1.69 6.81 1.50
N ALA A 37 1.60 7.08 2.80
CA ALA A 37 2.29 6.32 3.83
C ALA A 37 1.80 4.87 3.92
N MET A 38 0.49 4.64 3.76
CA MET A 38 -0.10 3.31 3.65
C MET A 38 0.51 2.52 2.47
N VAL A 39 0.51 3.10 1.27
CA VAL A 39 1.08 2.46 0.07
C VAL A 39 2.58 2.18 0.25
N ARG A 40 3.35 3.12 0.84
CA ARG A 40 4.77 2.89 1.15
C ARG A 40 4.96 1.70 2.09
N THR A 41 4.09 1.58 3.09
CA THR A 41 4.14 0.46 4.06
C THR A 41 3.87 -0.86 3.36
N MET A 42 2.89 -0.95 2.47
CA MET A 42 2.60 -2.15 1.68
C MET A 42 3.78 -2.54 0.76
N LEU A 43 4.44 -1.56 0.14
CA LEU A 43 5.63 -1.82 -0.70
C LEU A 43 6.85 -2.24 0.13
N LEU A 44 7.02 -1.69 1.33
CA LEU A 44 8.03 -2.17 2.29
C LEU A 44 7.76 -3.60 2.71
N ALA A 45 6.51 -3.98 2.95
CA ALA A 45 6.15 -5.37 3.28
C ALA A 45 6.58 -6.34 2.17
N ILE A 46 6.43 -5.95 0.90
CA ILE A 46 6.97 -6.73 -0.23
C ILE A 46 8.49 -6.84 -0.15
N ASP A 47 9.21 -5.73 0.08
CA ASP A 47 10.68 -5.75 0.15
C ASP A 47 11.18 -6.64 1.31
N ARG A 48 10.55 -6.55 2.49
CA ARG A 48 10.87 -7.40 3.65
C ARG A 48 10.61 -8.87 3.36
N ALA A 49 9.49 -9.20 2.72
CA ALA A 49 9.19 -10.57 2.30
C ALA A 49 10.23 -11.12 1.31
N GLN A 50 10.72 -10.28 0.39
CA GLN A 50 11.75 -10.67 -0.59
C GLN A 50 13.16 -10.71 0.00
N ASN A 51 13.43 -9.91 1.02
CA ASN A 51 14.75 -9.70 1.59
C ASN A 51 14.70 -9.78 3.13
N PRO A 52 14.39 -10.96 3.70
CA PRO A 52 14.12 -11.10 5.14
C PRO A 52 15.34 -10.76 6.02
N ASP A 53 16.56 -10.89 5.50
CA ASP A 53 17.80 -10.63 6.23
C ASP A 53 18.28 -9.16 6.11
N ARG A 54 17.53 -8.30 5.41
CA ARG A 54 17.94 -6.91 5.21
C ARG A 54 17.76 -6.10 6.50
N VAL A 55 18.84 -5.42 6.91
CA VAL A 55 18.87 -4.63 8.16
C VAL A 55 18.27 -3.23 7.99
N GLU A 56 18.48 -2.61 6.83
CA GLU A 56 18.02 -1.24 6.55
C GLU A 56 16.90 -1.22 5.50
N GLU A 57 15.85 -0.45 5.76
CA GLU A 57 14.76 -0.31 4.80
C GLU A 57 15.19 0.52 3.58
N PRO A 58 14.88 0.07 2.35
CA PRO A 58 15.23 0.83 1.16
C PRO A 58 14.33 2.08 1.04
N PRO A 59 14.79 3.11 0.31
CA PRO A 59 13.90 4.16 -0.14
C PRO A 59 12.82 3.57 -1.07
N ILE A 60 11.55 3.77 -0.72
CA ILE A 60 10.42 3.39 -1.56
C ILE A 60 10.03 4.53 -2.50
N THR A 61 9.74 4.21 -3.76
CA THR A 61 9.11 5.12 -4.73
C THR A 61 7.70 4.66 -5.05
N LEU A 62 6.73 5.57 -5.12
CA LEU A 62 5.33 5.23 -5.43
C LEU A 62 5.09 5.04 -6.94
N ARG A 63 5.77 4.06 -7.55
CA ARG A 63 5.65 3.72 -8.97
C ARG A 63 5.92 2.23 -9.24
N GLY A 64 5.57 1.76 -10.43
CA GLY A 64 5.92 0.41 -10.89
C GLY A 64 5.00 -0.69 -10.38
N PHE A 65 3.77 -0.34 -10.02
CA PHE A 65 2.75 -1.25 -9.55
C PHE A 65 1.37 -0.85 -10.07
N ASN A 66 0.45 -1.81 -10.10
CA ASN A 66 -0.97 -1.58 -10.25
C ASN A 66 -1.63 -1.61 -8.87
N TRP A 67 -2.76 -0.93 -8.71
CA TRP A 67 -3.52 -0.96 -7.48
C TRP A 67 -5.01 -0.97 -7.78
N VAL A 68 -5.79 -1.54 -6.86
CA VAL A 68 -7.25 -1.54 -6.91
C VAL A 68 -7.82 -1.46 -5.49
N VAL A 69 -8.96 -0.80 -5.36
CA VAL A 69 -9.77 -0.82 -4.14
C VAL A 69 -10.93 -1.77 -4.36
N THR A 70 -11.13 -2.71 -3.43
CA THR A 70 -12.21 -3.71 -3.53
C THR A 70 -13.02 -3.73 -2.24
N PRO A 71 -14.36 -3.78 -2.31
CA PRO A 71 -15.19 -3.94 -1.12
C PRO A 71 -14.96 -5.30 -0.45
N HIS A 72 -14.97 -5.29 0.89
CA HIS A 72 -14.92 -6.47 1.76
C HIS A 72 -15.87 -6.27 2.95
N ASP A 73 -16.24 -7.35 3.62
CA ASP A 73 -16.91 -7.29 4.92
C ASP A 73 -16.09 -6.41 5.90
N GLY A 74 -16.70 -5.31 6.36
CA GLY A 74 -16.06 -4.39 7.31
C GLY A 74 -15.25 -3.26 6.69
N GLY A 75 -15.25 -3.08 5.36
CA GLY A 75 -14.64 -1.91 4.72
C GLY A 75 -13.95 -2.22 3.39
N MET A 76 -13.01 -1.36 3.00
CA MET A 76 -12.32 -1.44 1.71
C MET A 76 -10.95 -2.10 1.86
N LEU A 77 -10.63 -3.03 0.97
CA LEU A 77 -9.28 -3.55 0.80
C LEU A 77 -8.54 -2.75 -0.26
N ILE A 78 -7.25 -2.55 -0.04
CA ILE A 78 -6.32 -2.09 -1.06
C ILE A 78 -5.50 -3.30 -1.49
N ALA A 79 -5.49 -3.59 -2.79
CA ALA A 79 -4.58 -4.57 -3.37
C ALA A 79 -3.58 -3.84 -4.26
N ILE A 80 -2.29 -4.16 -4.12
CA ILE A 80 -1.21 -3.70 -4.96
C ILE A 80 -0.55 -4.90 -5.61
N GLU A 81 -0.30 -4.80 -6.92
CA GLU A 81 0.39 -5.82 -7.69
C GLU A 81 1.65 -5.24 -8.34
N THR A 82 2.77 -5.92 -8.12
CA THR A 82 4.06 -5.66 -8.76
C THR A 82 4.43 -6.82 -9.69
N HIS A 83 5.54 -6.70 -10.41
CA HIS A 83 6.05 -7.84 -11.17
C HIS A 83 6.37 -9.04 -10.25
N SER A 84 6.82 -8.84 -9.01
CA SER A 84 7.36 -9.90 -8.16
C SER A 84 6.44 -10.35 -7.03
N ALA A 85 5.36 -9.62 -6.73
CA ALA A 85 4.46 -9.93 -5.63
C ALA A 85 3.10 -9.24 -5.76
N ALA A 86 2.10 -9.79 -5.07
CA ALA A 86 0.86 -9.10 -4.73
C ALA A 86 0.81 -8.83 -3.23
N VAL A 87 0.19 -7.73 -2.83
CA VAL A 87 0.00 -7.38 -1.41
C VAL A 87 -1.39 -6.79 -1.20
N VAL A 88 -2.04 -7.19 -0.11
CA VAL A 88 -3.38 -6.72 0.29
C VAL A 88 -3.30 -6.11 1.69
N ALA A 89 -4.02 -5.01 1.90
CA ALA A 89 -4.18 -4.38 3.21
C ALA A 89 -5.62 -3.97 3.47
N GLY A 90 -6.04 -4.05 4.73
CA GLY A 90 -7.38 -3.66 5.21
C GLY A 90 -8.10 -4.82 5.93
N PRO A 91 -9.43 -4.77 6.03
CA PRO A 91 -10.32 -3.73 5.50
C PRO A 91 -10.18 -2.38 6.22
N PHE A 92 -10.50 -1.29 5.49
CA PHE A 92 -10.49 0.08 5.99
C PHE A 92 -11.88 0.70 5.95
N GLU A 93 -12.32 1.31 7.06
CA GLU A 93 -13.62 1.98 7.17
C GLU A 93 -13.59 3.36 6.48
N ILE A 94 -13.65 3.34 5.14
CA ILE A 94 -13.65 4.51 4.27
C ILE A 94 -14.47 4.17 3.01
N ALA A 95 -15.18 5.14 2.45
CA ALA A 95 -15.93 4.93 1.21
C ALA A 95 -14.98 4.61 0.04
N GLN A 96 -15.35 3.66 -0.82
CA GLN A 96 -14.54 3.25 -1.98
C GLN A 96 -14.06 4.44 -2.81
N ALA A 97 -15.01 5.28 -3.24
CA ALA A 97 -14.71 6.44 -4.09
C ALA A 97 -13.75 7.44 -3.42
N GLU A 98 -13.83 7.56 -2.09
CA GLU A 98 -12.94 8.44 -1.34
C GLU A 98 -11.52 7.85 -1.24
N LEU A 99 -11.40 6.55 -0.97
CA LEU A 99 -10.11 5.87 -0.93
C LEU A 99 -9.42 5.88 -2.29
N GLU A 100 -10.15 5.59 -3.37
CA GLU A 100 -9.64 5.68 -4.74
C GLU A 100 -9.16 7.10 -5.09
N ARG A 101 -9.92 8.13 -4.66
CA ARG A 101 -9.54 9.53 -4.85
C ARG A 101 -8.25 9.88 -4.11
N LEU A 102 -8.12 9.47 -2.84
CA LEU A 102 -6.92 9.73 -2.02
C LEU A 102 -5.69 9.03 -2.62
N LEU A 103 -5.81 7.76 -2.97
CA LEU A 103 -4.74 6.96 -3.58
C LEU A 103 -4.28 7.58 -4.90
N THR A 104 -5.21 7.91 -5.79
CA THR A 104 -4.90 8.53 -7.11
C THR A 104 -4.08 9.80 -6.94
N ARG A 105 -4.48 10.67 -6.00
CA ARG A 105 -3.78 11.94 -5.76
C ARG A 105 -2.43 11.74 -5.07
N ALA A 106 -2.35 10.83 -4.10
CA ALA A 106 -1.11 10.47 -3.41
C ALA A 106 -0.03 10.01 -4.40
N MET A 107 -0.39 9.12 -5.33
CA MET A 107 0.54 8.61 -6.35
C MET A 107 0.91 9.66 -7.40
N SER A 108 0.01 10.59 -7.72
CA SER A 108 0.28 11.65 -8.68
C SER A 108 1.26 12.71 -8.14
N ARG A 109 1.22 13.00 -6.83
CA ARG A 109 2.13 13.98 -6.19
C ARG A 109 3.58 13.49 -6.07
N ASP A 110 3.80 12.18 -6.03
CA ASP A 110 5.13 11.58 -5.93
C ASP A 110 5.85 11.49 -7.29
N GLN A 111 5.16 11.85 -8.39
CA GLN A 111 5.77 11.93 -9.71
C GLN A 111 6.50 13.28 -9.87
N PRO A 112 7.80 13.30 -10.23
CA PRO A 112 8.47 14.54 -10.56
C PRO A 112 7.77 15.20 -11.74
N SER A 113 7.56 16.52 -11.67
CA SER A 113 7.00 17.28 -12.78
C SER A 113 7.86 17.06 -14.02
N PRO A 114 7.29 16.78 -15.20
CA PRO A 114 8.06 16.62 -16.42
C PRO A 114 8.80 17.93 -16.68
N THR A 115 10.12 17.91 -16.51
CA THR A 115 10.97 19.04 -16.91
C THR A 115 11.11 18.94 -18.42
N VAL A 116 10.34 19.75 -19.14
CA VAL A 116 10.49 19.90 -20.59
C VAL A 116 11.75 20.75 -20.80
N HIS A 117 12.79 20.13 -21.39
CA HIS A 117 14.01 20.81 -21.85
C HIS A 117 13.84 21.33 -23.27
#